data_AF-A0A665UEX2-F1
#
_entry.id   AF-A0A665UEX2-F1
#
_cell.length_a   1.000
_cell.length_b   1.000
_cell.length_c   1.000
_cell.angle_alpha   90.00
_cell.angle_beta   90.00
_cell.angle_gamma   90.00
#
_symmetry.space_group_name_H-M   'P 1'
#
loop_
_entity.id
_entity.type
_entity.pdbx_description
1 polymer ?
#
loop_
_entity_poly.entity_id
_entity_poly.type
_entity_poly.pdbx_seq_one_letter_code
_entity_poly.pdbx_strand_id
1 'polypeptide(L)'
;MARTGSGTLLCRRNIKLDSFLKRNTERAEYERIRIHEPSVVVSESVHRVYMHVVLSDERVYLTEYLPRTLTAAVGFGRVRDIELVNDLPDFLSGKDRECCQHIRIIYVTNKPAAKGLEWFRRDERSTLPPVAPAARRNSHCPLISHPLEGKRVLCSEKACFCSSSVSSRSRVEWRNEDAHVMKPARSASCPDPETLGLQMVPHPPSQPPTSSPASPPSPSEGGCFYTSLFLQILIQVPRRISSVLSRLLRRDCVSSREEREAELHLYSVSPTSTLYLHLQSSWNSFIIRSTLLLDPHYRRKCNVSSEPSPGKQRLAISQERTAHLFGQLSSELLQDGISVESLYLLLQELRTAAHRNITLRRLFWRSSEVCVFLVQTLEETLHGDHNASGVYTTDQLLLSTVIVQTLAIMFRETEVEAARLNLLSAEKGAVASRMLLALICDPRLQTQSRGPETDSELQAFLSEYLDAACSLLFELLLSRHETSRCFSVDNLLSVGWILRVLQPHPHLLPFIDHQAQELVLVLSELQDSDLSPVQAVLLFQRCRFLLACLQYNSQLAQHLRSHFREEFRYSVKPSSVKENLPPQYLISLPTLRLVEQILTLIASR
;
A
#
# COMPACT_ATOMS: atom_id res chain seq x y z
N MET A 1 -38.34 -17.56 -8.77
CA MET A 1 -37.44 -16.62 -8.06
C MET A 1 -36.76 -17.36 -6.93
N ALA A 2 -35.42 -17.32 -6.84
CA ALA A 2 -34.67 -17.75 -5.66
C ALA A 2 -33.34 -16.99 -5.63
N ARG A 3 -32.98 -16.38 -4.49
CA ARG A 3 -31.72 -15.64 -4.33
C ARG A 3 -30.63 -16.59 -3.84
N THR A 4 -29.87 -17.19 -4.76
CA THR A 4 -28.59 -17.84 -4.44
C THR A 4 -27.56 -16.79 -4.05
N GLY A 5 -27.46 -16.51 -2.74
CA GLY A 5 -26.40 -15.66 -2.20
C GLY A 5 -25.05 -16.33 -2.37
N SER A 6 -24.20 -15.80 -3.26
CA SER A 6 -22.87 -16.36 -3.50
C SER A 6 -22.02 -16.34 -2.22
N GLY A 7 -21.52 -17.52 -1.84
CA GLY A 7 -20.84 -17.73 -0.56
C GLY A 7 -19.52 -16.96 -0.49
N THR A 8 -19.51 -15.87 0.28
CA THR A 8 -18.32 -15.03 0.40
C THR A 8 -17.26 -15.75 1.23
N LEU A 9 -16.20 -16.26 0.58
CA LEU A 9 -15.05 -16.92 1.21
C LEU A 9 -14.11 -15.93 1.95
N LEU A 10 -14.69 -14.97 2.67
CA LEU A 10 -13.98 -14.17 3.65
C LEU A 10 -13.80 -15.02 4.92
N CYS A 11 -12.57 -15.07 5.44
CA CYS A 11 -12.28 -15.60 6.76
C CYS A 11 -13.31 -15.04 7.77
N ARG A 12 -13.99 -15.93 8.49
CA ARG A 12 -15.26 -15.71 9.22
C ARG A 12 -15.18 -14.46 10.11
N ARG A 13 -15.56 -13.29 9.56
CA ARG A 13 -15.26 -11.96 10.12
C ARG A 13 -15.53 -11.93 11.62
N ASN A 14 -14.48 -11.72 12.40
CA ASN A 14 -14.60 -11.68 13.86
C ASN A 14 -15.34 -10.38 14.26
N ILE A 15 -16.67 -10.47 14.38
CA ILE A 15 -17.57 -9.32 14.64
C ILE A 15 -17.13 -8.53 15.88
N LYS A 16 -16.55 -9.19 16.89
CA LYS A 16 -16.04 -8.54 18.10
C LYS A 16 -14.77 -7.71 17.81
N LEU A 17 -13.83 -8.26 17.05
CA LEU A 17 -12.63 -7.55 16.61
C LEU A 17 -12.96 -6.41 15.63
N ASP A 18 -13.83 -6.65 14.65
CA ASP A 18 -14.33 -5.64 13.71
C ASP A 18 -15.02 -4.47 14.43
N SER A 19 -15.90 -4.77 15.39
CA SER A 19 -16.53 -3.77 16.26
C SER A 19 -15.54 -3.05 17.18
N PHE A 20 -14.46 -3.71 17.59
CA PHE A 20 -13.39 -3.10 18.38
C PHE A 20 -12.57 -2.13 17.52
N LEU A 21 -12.13 -2.54 16.34
CA LEU A 21 -11.35 -1.70 15.41
C LEU A 21 -12.12 -0.43 15.04
N LYS A 22 -13.39 -0.55 14.65
CA LYS A 22 -14.31 0.58 14.37
C LYS A 22 -14.47 1.60 15.50
N ARG A 23 -14.15 1.22 16.75
CA ARG A 23 -14.26 2.08 17.94
C ARG A 23 -12.92 2.62 18.44
N ASN A 24 -11.80 2.07 17.97
CA ASN A 24 -10.45 2.34 18.50
C ASN A 24 -9.45 2.80 17.41
N THR A 25 -9.92 3.06 16.19
CA THR A 25 -9.16 3.68 15.09
C THR A 25 -9.96 4.83 14.50
N GLU A 26 -9.29 5.81 13.90
CA GLU A 26 -10.00 6.83 13.13
C GLU A 26 -10.68 6.20 11.91
N ARG A 27 -11.82 6.76 11.45
CA ARG A 27 -12.55 6.24 10.28
C ARG A 27 -11.64 6.09 9.05
N ALA A 28 -10.74 7.04 8.83
CA ALA A 28 -9.78 7.02 7.72
C ALA A 28 -8.72 5.92 7.86
N GLU A 29 -8.30 5.56 9.08
CA GLU A 29 -7.41 4.41 9.33
C GLU A 29 -8.18 3.09 9.17
N TYR A 30 -9.38 2.99 9.74
CA TYR A 30 -10.24 1.81 9.63
C TYR A 30 -10.50 1.41 8.17
N GLU A 31 -10.85 2.39 7.32
CA GLU A 31 -11.10 2.16 5.89
C GLU A 31 -9.85 1.72 5.10
N ARG A 32 -8.65 1.85 5.68
CA ARG A 32 -7.36 1.40 5.09
C ARG A 32 -6.89 0.03 5.61
N ILE A 33 -7.57 -0.57 6.60
CA ILE A 33 -7.25 -1.92 7.07
C ILE A 33 -7.44 -2.92 5.94
N ARG A 34 -6.48 -3.83 5.77
CA ARG A 34 -6.38 -4.81 4.67
C ARG A 34 -6.86 -6.18 5.11
N ILE A 35 -6.18 -6.73 6.09
CA ILE A 35 -6.43 -8.05 6.66
C ILE A 35 -6.23 -7.97 8.18
N HIS A 36 -6.94 -8.83 8.90
CA HIS A 36 -6.60 -9.17 10.28
C HIS A 36 -6.59 -10.69 10.41
N GLU A 37 -5.56 -11.22 11.05
CA GLU A 37 -5.36 -12.67 11.19
C GLU A 37 -4.76 -12.98 12.58
N PRO A 38 -5.20 -14.04 13.28
CA PRO A 38 -4.53 -14.46 14.50
C PRO A 38 -3.20 -15.17 14.18
N SER A 39 -2.15 -14.84 14.91
CA SER A 39 -0.80 -15.40 14.73
C SER A 39 -0.08 -15.51 16.07
N VAL A 40 0.91 -16.40 16.18
CA VAL A 40 1.89 -16.30 17.28
C VAL A 40 2.90 -15.22 16.91
N VAL A 41 3.14 -14.30 17.84
CA VAL A 41 4.05 -13.17 17.67
C VAL A 41 5.29 -13.36 18.53
N VAL A 42 6.46 -13.14 17.94
CA VAL A 42 7.75 -13.11 18.64
C VAL A 42 8.51 -11.83 18.28
N SER A 43 9.08 -11.17 19.28
CA SER A 43 10.05 -10.07 19.13
C SER A 43 10.93 -9.99 20.38
N GLU A 44 11.92 -9.10 20.38
CA GLU A 44 12.81 -8.86 21.53
C GLU A 44 12.04 -8.56 22.84
N SER A 45 10.85 -7.92 22.76
CA SER A 45 10.02 -7.61 23.93
C SER A 45 8.72 -8.41 24.04
N VAL A 46 8.43 -9.31 23.09
CA VAL A 46 7.21 -10.15 23.09
C VAL A 46 7.62 -11.61 22.87
N HIS A 47 7.66 -12.40 23.94
CA HIS A 47 8.04 -13.81 23.85
C HIS A 47 6.81 -14.70 23.59
N ARG A 48 6.65 -15.16 22.34
CA ARG A 48 5.72 -16.24 21.92
C ARG A 48 4.27 -16.04 22.39
N VAL A 49 3.62 -14.95 21.98
CA VAL A 49 2.24 -14.62 22.39
C VAL A 49 1.26 -14.68 21.22
N TYR A 50 0.11 -15.35 21.39
CA TYR A 50 -0.96 -15.39 20.39
C TYR A 50 -1.75 -14.07 20.37
N MET A 51 -1.76 -13.40 19.22
CA MET A 51 -2.36 -12.07 19.04
C MET A 51 -3.07 -11.96 17.69
N HIS A 52 -3.97 -11.00 17.55
CA HIS A 52 -4.44 -10.58 16.24
C HIS A 52 -3.45 -9.58 15.63
N VAL A 53 -2.84 -9.97 14.52
CA VAL A 53 -2.13 -9.07 13.62
C VAL A 53 -3.18 -8.31 12.81
N VAL A 54 -3.07 -6.98 12.73
CA VAL A 54 -3.97 -6.12 11.96
C VAL A 54 -3.13 -5.24 11.04
N LEU A 55 -3.36 -5.36 9.73
CA LEU A 55 -2.55 -4.73 8.70
C LEU A 55 -3.24 -3.51 8.09
N SER A 56 -2.55 -2.38 7.99
CA SER A 56 -2.97 -1.24 7.16
C SER A 56 -2.00 -1.02 5.99
N ASP A 57 -2.26 0.01 5.17
CA ASP A 57 -1.38 0.49 4.10
C ASP A 57 -0.11 1.20 4.60
N GLU A 58 0.04 1.43 5.91
CA GLU A 58 1.17 2.16 6.49
C GLU A 58 1.92 1.40 7.59
N ARG A 59 1.26 0.47 8.30
CA ARG A 59 1.84 -0.19 9.47
C ARG A 59 1.14 -1.49 9.88
N VAL A 60 1.87 -2.29 10.65
CA VAL A 60 1.38 -3.47 11.35
C VAL A 60 1.00 -3.09 12.78
N TYR A 61 -0.24 -3.38 13.16
CA TYR A 61 -0.74 -3.29 14.53
C TYR A 61 -0.89 -4.68 15.14
N LEU A 62 -0.82 -4.75 16.47
CA LEU A 62 -1.11 -5.92 17.28
C LEU A 62 -2.22 -5.60 18.29
N THR A 63 -3.12 -6.56 18.51
CA THR A 63 -4.10 -6.52 19.60
C THR A 63 -4.29 -7.91 20.21
N GLU A 64 -4.70 -7.98 21.47
CA GLU A 64 -4.87 -9.24 22.18
C GLU A 64 -6.00 -10.10 21.57
N TYR A 65 -5.96 -11.43 21.72
CA TYR A 65 -7.01 -12.33 21.20
C TYR A 65 -8.42 -12.00 21.73
N LEU A 66 -8.50 -11.48 22.96
CA LEU A 66 -9.65 -10.72 23.44
C LEU A 66 -9.27 -9.23 23.39
N PRO A 67 -9.57 -8.52 22.30
CA PRO A 67 -8.94 -7.22 22.01
C PRO A 67 -9.31 -6.16 23.03
N ARG A 68 -8.29 -5.55 23.63
CA ARG A 68 -8.40 -4.48 24.64
C ARG A 68 -7.62 -3.25 24.24
N THR A 69 -6.44 -3.44 23.64
CA THR A 69 -5.59 -2.35 23.16
C THR A 69 -5.10 -2.65 21.74
N LEU A 70 -5.12 -1.64 20.87
CA LEU A 70 -4.52 -1.72 19.54
C LEU A 70 -3.19 -0.97 19.59
N THR A 71 -2.08 -1.67 19.33
CA THR A 71 -0.74 -1.09 19.45
C THR A 71 -0.01 -1.20 18.11
N ALA A 72 0.49 -0.09 17.57
CA ALA A 72 1.33 -0.11 16.38
C ALA A 72 2.70 -0.74 16.71
N ALA A 73 3.03 -1.85 16.05
CA ALA A 73 4.28 -2.58 16.29
C ALA A 73 5.42 -2.07 15.39
N VAL A 74 5.15 -2.00 14.09
CA VAL A 74 6.11 -1.64 13.03
C VAL A 74 5.41 -0.80 11.97
N GLY A 75 5.94 0.39 11.65
CA GLY A 75 5.52 1.20 10.50
C GLY A 75 6.42 0.97 9.30
N PHE A 76 5.85 0.92 8.09
CA PHE A 76 6.59 0.58 6.86
C PHE A 76 7.76 1.51 6.56
N GLY A 77 7.69 2.79 6.95
CA GLY A 77 8.81 3.73 6.85
C GLY A 77 10.04 3.41 7.72
N ARG A 78 9.99 2.34 8.52
CA ARG A 78 11.13 1.79 9.27
C ARG A 78 11.51 0.37 8.83
N VAL A 79 10.75 -0.26 7.95
CA VAL A 79 11.01 -1.64 7.49
C VAL A 79 12.19 -1.62 6.51
N ARG A 80 13.13 -2.55 6.72
CA ARG A 80 14.23 -2.85 5.79
C ARG A 80 13.94 -4.13 4.99
N ASP A 81 13.18 -5.07 5.57
CA ASP A 81 12.84 -6.34 4.90
C ASP A 81 11.54 -7.00 5.38
N ILE A 82 10.96 -7.84 4.51
CA ILE A 82 9.86 -8.77 4.82
C ILE A 82 10.09 -10.09 4.10
N GLU A 83 10.60 -11.08 4.83
CA GLU A 83 10.94 -12.42 4.34
C GLU A 83 9.89 -13.48 4.78
N LEU A 84 9.78 -14.55 3.99
CA LEU A 84 9.17 -15.82 4.42
C LEU A 84 10.30 -16.78 4.81
N VAL A 85 10.37 -17.15 6.10
CA VAL A 85 11.38 -18.07 6.63
C VAL A 85 10.89 -19.51 6.44
N ASN A 86 11.79 -20.38 5.96
CA ASN A 86 11.52 -21.81 5.80
C ASN A 86 12.05 -22.60 7.02
N ASP A 87 11.30 -22.55 8.12
CA ASP A 87 11.59 -23.31 9.34
C ASP A 87 10.35 -24.08 9.85
N LEU A 88 10.58 -24.92 10.86
CA LEU A 88 9.53 -25.67 11.55
C LEU A 88 9.62 -25.33 13.05
N PRO A 89 8.91 -24.30 13.54
CA PRO A 89 9.07 -23.79 14.91
C PRO A 89 8.87 -24.89 15.97
N ASP A 90 9.69 -24.88 17.02
CA ASP A 90 9.72 -25.85 18.12
C ASP A 90 8.45 -25.81 18.99
N PHE A 91 7.80 -24.65 19.05
CA PHE A 91 6.63 -24.38 19.89
C PHE A 91 5.28 -24.66 19.22
N LEU A 92 5.27 -25.05 17.93
CA LEU A 92 4.08 -25.56 17.25
C LEU A 92 4.18 -27.08 17.10
N SER A 93 3.04 -27.78 17.02
CA SER A 93 3.01 -29.25 16.94
C SER A 93 1.98 -29.76 15.93
N GLY A 94 2.26 -30.93 15.34
CA GLY A 94 1.43 -31.52 14.29
C GLY A 94 1.17 -30.56 13.11
N LYS A 95 -0.08 -30.56 12.62
CA LYS A 95 -0.52 -29.75 11.47
C LYS A 95 -0.23 -28.26 11.62
N ASP A 96 -0.32 -27.71 12.83
CA ASP A 96 -0.05 -26.30 13.10
C ASP A 96 1.42 -25.93 12.81
N ARG A 97 2.34 -26.89 12.98
CA ARG A 97 3.77 -26.74 12.64
C ARG A 97 4.00 -26.88 11.13
N GLU A 98 3.34 -27.85 10.50
CA GLU A 98 3.47 -28.17 9.08
C GLU A 98 2.85 -27.09 8.16
N CYS A 99 1.72 -26.51 8.58
CA CYS A 99 0.99 -25.47 7.85
C CYS A 99 1.46 -24.04 8.15
N CYS A 100 2.38 -23.86 9.09
CA CYS A 100 2.87 -22.55 9.50
C CYS A 100 3.49 -21.75 8.34
N GLN A 101 3.17 -20.45 8.30
CA GLN A 101 3.94 -19.43 7.58
C GLN A 101 4.69 -18.58 8.61
N HIS A 102 6.02 -18.72 8.69
CA HIS A 102 6.86 -17.84 9.48
C HIS A 102 7.27 -16.63 8.63
N ILE A 103 6.76 -15.46 8.97
CA ILE A 103 7.07 -14.19 8.32
C ILE A 103 8.00 -13.39 9.23
N ARG A 104 9.17 -12.97 8.72
CA ARG A 104 10.19 -12.20 9.43
C ARG A 104 10.23 -10.77 8.89
N ILE A 105 9.91 -9.81 9.74
CA ILE A 105 9.95 -8.37 9.41
C ILE A 105 11.18 -7.75 10.09
N ILE A 106 12.13 -7.26 9.28
CA ILE A 106 13.34 -6.56 9.75
C ILE A 106 13.06 -5.07 9.72
N TYR A 107 13.25 -4.37 10.83
CA TYR A 107 12.92 -2.94 10.93
C TYR A 107 13.85 -2.16 11.88
N VAL A 108 13.98 -0.86 11.63
CA VAL A 108 14.85 0.02 12.41
C VAL A 108 14.12 0.61 13.61
N THR A 109 14.75 0.47 14.77
CA THR A 109 14.38 1.09 16.04
C THR A 109 15.41 2.12 16.47
N ASN A 110 14.98 3.13 17.21
CA ASN A 110 15.90 3.96 18.00
C ASN A 110 16.27 3.14 19.24
N LYS A 111 17.55 3.13 19.65
CA LYS A 111 17.92 2.50 20.94
C LYS A 111 17.11 3.17 22.08
N PRO A 112 16.59 2.41 23.05
CA PRO A 112 16.10 3.01 24.30
C PRO A 112 17.30 3.62 25.02
N ALA A 113 17.15 4.85 25.54
CA ALA A 113 18.17 5.44 26.40
C ALA A 113 18.39 4.54 27.62
N ALA A 114 19.63 4.12 27.85
CA ALA A 114 19.98 3.18 28.91
C ALA A 114 19.74 3.81 30.29
N LYS A 115 18.57 3.54 30.89
CA LYS A 115 18.30 3.83 32.30
C LYS A 115 19.18 2.91 33.14
N GLY A 116 20.28 3.43 33.65
CA GLY A 116 21.28 2.68 34.39
C GLY A 116 20.68 1.94 35.59
N LEU A 117 20.97 0.64 35.70
CA LEU A 117 20.60 -0.21 36.82
C LEU A 117 21.56 0.00 38.00
N GLU A 118 21.57 1.22 38.57
CA GLU A 118 22.21 1.46 39.87
C GLU A 118 21.28 1.00 41.02
N TRP A 119 21.22 -0.30 41.21
CA TRP A 119 20.85 -0.91 42.50
C TRP A 119 21.94 -1.93 42.87
N PHE A 120 22.29 -1.99 44.16
CA PHE A 120 23.36 -2.81 44.75
C PHE A 120 24.83 -2.40 44.49
N ARG A 121 25.30 -1.30 45.12
CA ARG A 121 26.51 -1.39 45.97
C ARG A 121 26.74 -0.22 46.94
N ARG A 122 26.48 -0.47 48.22
CA ARG A 122 27.41 -0.32 49.37
C ARG A 122 26.63 -0.12 50.68
N ASP A 123 27.04 -0.87 51.70
CA ASP A 123 26.86 -0.49 53.10
C ASP A 123 28.21 -0.73 53.78
N GLU A 124 28.93 0.35 54.12
CA GLU A 124 29.94 0.37 55.17
C GLU A 124 30.27 1.83 55.56
N ARG A 125 30.82 2.02 56.77
CA ARG A 125 30.79 3.30 57.51
C ARG A 125 32.06 4.15 57.41
N SER A 126 31.95 5.36 57.98
CA SER A 126 33.00 6.36 58.28
C SER A 126 33.35 7.31 57.09
N THR A 127 33.55 8.63 57.26
CA THR A 127 33.50 9.49 58.47
C THR A 127 32.99 10.91 58.13
N LEU A 128 32.44 11.63 59.12
CA LEU A 128 32.23 13.10 59.11
C LEU A 128 33.58 13.83 59.34
N PRO A 129 33.75 15.18 59.18
CA PRO A 129 32.76 16.29 59.28
C PRO A 129 33.03 17.45 58.25
N PRO A 130 32.77 18.76 58.48
CA PRO A 130 31.79 19.47 59.33
C PRO A 130 30.88 20.52 58.61
N VAL A 131 29.76 20.85 59.27
CA VAL A 131 29.08 22.16 59.44
C VAL A 131 29.30 23.32 58.43
N ALA A 132 28.20 23.90 57.96
CA ALA A 132 28.14 25.19 57.25
C ALA A 132 27.54 26.33 58.11
N PRO A 133 27.81 27.62 57.80
CA PRO A 133 26.99 28.76 58.21
C PRO A 133 26.06 29.25 57.08
N ALA A 134 25.02 30.03 57.42
CA ALA A 134 23.99 30.47 56.45
C ALA A 134 23.56 31.94 56.59
N ALA A 135 23.31 32.59 55.45
CA ALA A 135 22.52 33.83 55.32
C ALA A 135 21.71 33.72 54.00
N ARG A 136 20.37 33.72 53.97
CA ARG A 136 19.32 34.63 54.47
C ARG A 136 18.97 35.77 53.49
N ARG A 137 17.66 35.84 53.21
CA ARG A 137 16.83 36.95 52.65
C ARG A 137 16.76 37.13 51.12
N ASN A 138 15.50 37.06 50.64
CA ASN A 138 14.69 38.14 50.05
C ASN A 138 15.32 39.08 49.00
N SER A 139 14.65 39.52 47.92
CA SER A 139 13.27 39.25 47.44
C SER A 139 12.99 39.99 46.11
N HIS A 140 11.90 39.61 45.43
CA HIS A 140 11.16 40.35 44.39
C HIS A 140 11.79 40.56 43.00
N CYS A 141 10.99 40.27 41.98
CA CYS A 141 11.10 40.83 40.63
C CYS A 141 10.52 42.25 40.60
N PRO A 142 10.86 43.03 39.56
CA PRO A 142 9.83 43.81 38.86
C PRO A 142 9.78 43.50 37.35
N LEU A 143 8.85 44.16 36.65
CA LEU A 143 8.43 43.90 35.26
C LEU A 143 8.14 45.24 34.56
N ILE A 144 8.38 45.36 33.24
CA ILE A 144 8.12 46.55 32.38
C ILE A 144 9.03 47.76 32.78
N SER A 145 9.60 48.63 31.93
CA SER A 145 9.23 49.18 30.61
C SER A 145 10.42 49.75 29.79
N HIS A 146 10.28 49.86 28.47
CA HIS A 146 11.12 50.72 27.60
C HIS A 146 10.78 52.23 27.79
N PRO A 147 11.68 53.18 27.44
CA PRO A 147 11.64 53.74 26.07
C PRO A 147 13.03 54.06 25.43
N LEU A 148 12.96 54.65 24.24
CA LEU A 148 14.00 54.98 23.25
C LEU A 148 15.07 56.02 23.69
N GLU A 149 16.34 55.79 23.30
CA GLU A 149 17.22 56.66 22.47
C GLU A 149 18.69 56.16 22.56
N GLY A 150 19.60 56.35 21.59
CA GLY A 150 19.44 56.94 20.25
C GLY A 150 20.77 57.41 19.63
N LYS A 151 21.55 56.53 18.97
CA LYS A 151 22.66 56.95 18.08
C LYS A 151 23.04 55.90 17.02
N ARG A 152 23.54 56.38 15.88
CA ARG A 152 23.90 55.63 14.67
C ARG A 152 25.42 55.37 14.62
N VAL A 153 25.88 54.46 13.76
CA VAL A 153 26.81 54.78 12.64
C VAL A 153 27.05 53.58 11.71
N LEU A 154 27.00 53.89 10.40
CA LEU A 154 27.47 53.16 9.20
C LEU A 154 26.93 51.74 8.86
N CYS A 155 26.79 51.56 7.54
CA CYS A 155 26.35 50.36 6.85
C CYS A 155 27.47 49.86 5.92
N SER A 156 27.28 48.69 5.30
CA SER A 156 27.77 48.44 3.95
C SER A 156 26.72 47.65 3.18
N GLU A 157 26.52 48.01 1.91
CA GLU A 157 25.46 47.49 1.05
C GLU A 157 26.01 46.50 0.03
N LYS A 158 25.13 45.62 -0.47
CA LYS A 158 24.90 45.50 -1.92
C LYS A 158 23.56 44.85 -2.19
N ALA A 159 22.93 45.25 -3.29
CA ALA A 159 21.56 44.91 -3.64
C ALA A 159 21.49 44.32 -5.07
N CYS A 160 20.36 43.70 -5.40
CA CYS A 160 19.85 43.64 -6.76
C CYS A 160 18.40 44.13 -6.80
N PHE A 161 18.03 44.74 -7.91
CA PHE A 161 16.76 45.42 -8.18
C PHE A 161 15.96 44.60 -9.21
N CYS A 162 14.63 44.74 -9.24
CA CYS A 162 13.94 45.03 -10.51
C CYS A 162 12.47 45.47 -10.33
N SER A 163 12.17 46.60 -10.98
CA SER A 163 11.00 47.47 -10.99
C SER A 163 9.66 46.86 -11.49
N SER A 164 8.60 47.68 -11.47
CA SER A 164 7.22 47.32 -11.85
C SER A 164 6.60 48.27 -12.88
N SER A 165 5.68 47.76 -13.71
CA SER A 165 4.60 48.50 -14.41
C SER A 165 3.55 47.47 -14.89
N VAL A 166 2.23 47.58 -14.60
CA VAL A 166 1.22 48.51 -15.17
C VAL A 166 1.06 48.31 -16.69
N SER A 167 -0.11 48.03 -17.27
CA SER A 167 -1.52 48.25 -16.87
C SER A 167 -2.35 46.92 -16.95
N SER A 168 -3.69 46.79 -17.00
CA SER A 168 -4.80 47.76 -17.21
C SER A 168 -6.04 47.52 -16.30
N ARG A 169 -7.21 47.10 -16.83
CA ARG A 169 -8.54 47.13 -16.17
C ARG A 169 -9.58 46.16 -16.77
N SER A 170 -10.39 45.56 -15.90
CA SER A 170 -11.86 45.61 -15.99
C SER A 170 -12.47 45.45 -14.59
N ARG A 171 -13.56 46.17 -14.28
CA ARG A 171 -14.24 46.20 -12.97
C ARG A 171 -15.72 46.51 -13.18
N VAL A 172 -16.61 45.79 -12.49
CA VAL A 172 -18.05 46.10 -12.36
C VAL A 172 -18.45 45.95 -10.87
N GLU A 173 -19.45 46.71 -10.43
CA GLU A 173 -19.70 47.11 -9.03
C GLU A 173 -21.20 47.48 -8.89
N TRP A 174 -21.92 47.44 -7.76
CA TRP A 174 -21.59 47.30 -6.32
C TRP A 174 -22.16 45.96 -5.74
N ARG A 175 -22.85 45.76 -4.60
CA ARG A 175 -23.43 46.55 -3.48
C ARG A 175 -23.52 45.66 -2.20
N ASN A 176 -23.64 46.29 -1.03
CA ASN A 176 -23.84 45.69 0.30
C ASN A 176 -25.33 45.33 0.60
N GLU A 177 -25.60 45.02 1.86
CA GLU A 177 -26.91 44.80 2.53
C GLU A 177 -27.47 43.36 2.34
N ASP A 178 -27.85 42.62 3.40
CA ASP A 178 -27.95 43.00 4.81
C ASP A 178 -27.64 41.86 5.82
N ALA A 179 -27.44 42.22 7.08
CA ALA A 179 -26.95 41.30 8.13
C ALA A 179 -28.01 40.96 9.20
N HIS A 180 -28.33 39.66 9.35
CA HIS A 180 -29.06 39.17 10.53
C HIS A 180 -28.33 37.99 11.21
N VAL A 181 -27.84 38.28 12.43
CA VAL A 181 -27.27 37.28 13.34
C VAL A 181 -28.37 36.79 14.28
N MET A 182 -28.61 35.48 14.30
CA MET A 182 -29.32 34.81 15.39
C MET A 182 -28.59 33.54 15.86
N LYS A 183 -28.72 33.25 17.15
CA LYS A 183 -28.04 32.14 17.85
C LYS A 183 -29.03 30.99 18.16
N PRO A 184 -28.54 29.78 18.49
CA PRO A 184 -29.31 28.54 18.28
C PRO A 184 -30.36 28.23 19.35
N ALA A 185 -31.45 27.58 18.91
CA ALA A 185 -32.46 26.95 19.76
C ALA A 185 -32.19 25.43 19.92
N ARG A 186 -32.88 24.78 20.88
CA ARG A 186 -32.68 23.37 21.25
C ARG A 186 -33.91 22.48 20.96
N SER A 187 -33.64 21.23 20.56
CA SER A 187 -34.32 19.98 20.94
C SER A 187 -35.86 19.83 20.86
N ALA A 188 -36.33 19.12 19.82
CA ALA A 188 -37.47 18.18 19.78
C ALA A 188 -37.51 17.53 18.37
N SER A 189 -38.07 16.35 18.08
CA SER A 189 -38.44 15.16 18.88
C SER A 189 -38.64 13.98 17.90
N CYS A 190 -38.57 12.72 18.36
CA CYS A 190 -38.84 11.55 17.50
C CYS A 190 -40.36 11.30 17.33
N PRO A 191 -40.82 10.81 16.16
CA PRO A 191 -42.11 10.12 16.03
C PRO A 191 -41.98 8.64 16.41
N ASP A 192 -43.11 8.04 16.79
CA ASP A 192 -43.25 6.71 17.40
C ASP A 192 -43.77 5.67 16.39
N PRO A 193 -43.25 4.42 16.33
CA PRO A 193 -43.63 3.45 15.29
C PRO A 193 -44.87 2.59 15.64
N GLU A 194 -45.91 3.15 16.27
CA GLU A 194 -47.22 2.49 16.38
C GLU A 194 -48.07 2.73 15.13
N THR A 195 -47.89 1.91 14.10
CA THR A 195 -48.86 1.79 13.00
C THR A 195 -48.81 0.40 12.36
N LEU A 196 -49.98 -0.24 12.24
CA LEU A 196 -50.25 -1.48 11.48
C LEU A 196 -49.71 -2.81 12.06
N GLY A 197 -50.17 -3.15 13.27
CA GLY A 197 -50.86 -4.43 13.49
C GLY A 197 -50.03 -5.73 13.60
N LEU A 198 -49.83 -6.18 14.85
CA LEU A 198 -49.56 -7.59 15.17
C LEU A 198 -50.87 -8.30 15.55
N GLN A 199 -51.04 -9.55 15.10
CA GLN A 199 -52.10 -10.44 15.59
C GLN A 199 -51.52 -11.42 16.65
N MET A 200 -52.34 -11.75 17.64
CA MET A 200 -51.92 -12.37 18.91
C MET A 200 -51.93 -13.91 18.89
N VAL A 201 -50.90 -14.55 19.49
CA VAL A 201 -50.94 -15.55 20.60
C VAL A 201 -51.80 -16.83 20.39
N PRO A 202 -51.34 -18.08 20.73
CA PRO A 202 -50.71 -18.41 22.03
C PRO A 202 -49.52 -19.43 22.08
N HIS A 203 -48.83 -19.39 23.23
CA HIS A 203 -48.25 -20.54 23.98
C HIS A 203 -49.23 -20.86 25.14
N PRO A 204 -49.31 -22.09 25.71
CA PRO A 204 -48.26 -22.72 26.56
C PRO A 204 -48.32 -24.29 26.51
N PRO A 205 -47.87 -25.11 27.51
CA PRO A 205 -47.05 -24.88 28.72
C PRO A 205 -45.82 -25.81 28.84
N SER A 206 -45.21 -25.89 30.03
CA SER A 206 -43.93 -26.57 30.34
C SER A 206 -44.01 -27.51 31.56
N GLN A 207 -43.20 -28.60 31.59
CA GLN A 207 -42.69 -29.27 32.81
C GLN A 207 -41.64 -30.39 32.51
N PRO A 208 -40.72 -30.73 33.45
CA PRO A 208 -39.77 -31.89 33.42
C PRO A 208 -40.37 -33.13 34.19
N PRO A 209 -39.69 -34.28 34.54
CA PRO A 209 -38.23 -34.57 34.63
C PRO A 209 -37.69 -36.03 34.35
N THR A 210 -36.36 -36.22 34.52
CA THR A 210 -35.59 -37.43 34.95
C THR A 210 -35.59 -38.80 34.21
N SER A 211 -34.38 -39.36 34.06
CA SER A 211 -33.98 -40.81 34.01
C SER A 211 -34.13 -41.63 32.70
N SER A 212 -33.32 -42.67 32.38
CA SER A 212 -31.93 -42.98 32.82
C SER A 212 -31.03 -43.71 31.77
N PRO A 213 -30.85 -45.08 31.70
CA PRO A 213 -29.52 -45.62 31.30
C PRO A 213 -29.42 -46.58 30.07
N ALA A 214 -28.24 -46.51 29.42
CA ALA A 214 -27.54 -47.53 28.59
C ALA A 214 -28.01 -47.84 27.13
N SER A 215 -27.16 -48.23 26.16
CA SER A 215 -25.68 -47.99 25.99
C SER A 215 -25.19 -47.93 24.51
N PRO A 216 -24.77 -49.00 23.77
CA PRO A 216 -23.94 -48.84 22.53
C PRO A 216 -24.63 -49.37 21.22
N PRO A 217 -24.22 -48.99 19.98
CA PRO A 217 -22.82 -49.06 19.48
C PRO A 217 -22.33 -47.85 18.63
N SER A 218 -21.21 -48.06 17.93
CA SER A 218 -20.32 -47.12 17.22
C SER A 218 -20.50 -47.15 15.68
N PRO A 219 -19.65 -46.47 14.86
CA PRO A 219 -19.24 -45.06 14.90
C PRO A 219 -19.36 -44.35 13.51
N SER A 220 -19.61 -43.03 13.47
CA SER A 220 -19.47 -42.24 12.22
C SER A 220 -19.18 -40.75 12.44
N GLU A 221 -18.43 -40.17 11.49
CA GLU A 221 -18.32 -38.75 11.11
C GLU A 221 -17.88 -37.67 12.14
N GLY A 222 -16.59 -37.31 12.07
CA GLY A 222 -16.23 -36.00 11.53
C GLY A 222 -16.20 -34.75 12.43
N GLY A 223 -16.32 -34.86 13.75
CA GLY A 223 -16.30 -33.69 14.66
C GLY A 223 -14.97 -32.92 14.73
N CYS A 224 -15.00 -31.59 14.60
CA CYS A 224 -13.81 -30.72 14.65
C CYS A 224 -13.16 -30.58 16.04
N PHE A 225 -11.86 -30.87 16.13
CA PHE A 225 -11.02 -30.72 17.32
C PHE A 225 -10.57 -29.26 17.61
N TYR A 226 -11.51 -28.32 17.83
CA TYR A 226 -11.18 -26.93 18.19
C TYR A 226 -11.36 -26.57 19.67
N THR A 227 -11.76 -27.53 20.53
CA THR A 227 -12.07 -27.27 21.96
C THR A 227 -11.05 -27.84 22.95
N SER A 228 -10.25 -28.86 22.57
CA SER A 228 -9.45 -29.62 23.54
C SER A 228 -8.31 -28.83 24.20
N LEU A 229 -7.70 -27.86 23.51
CA LEU A 229 -6.58 -27.08 24.05
C LEU A 229 -7.03 -25.93 24.97
N PHE A 230 -8.29 -25.50 24.87
CA PHE A 230 -8.80 -24.31 25.56
C PHE A 230 -8.95 -24.46 27.08
N LEU A 231 -8.97 -25.69 27.62
CA LEU A 231 -9.13 -25.94 29.06
C LEU A 231 -7.81 -26.00 29.85
N GLN A 232 -6.69 -26.36 29.21
CA GLN A 232 -5.44 -26.66 29.94
C GLN A 232 -4.57 -25.42 30.25
N ILE A 233 -4.85 -24.27 29.63
CA ILE A 233 -4.09 -23.02 29.85
C ILE A 233 -4.80 -22.09 30.87
N LEU A 234 -5.99 -22.45 31.35
CA LEU A 234 -6.89 -21.54 32.09
C LEU A 234 -7.04 -21.92 33.59
N ILE A 235 -5.92 -22.20 34.26
CA ILE A 235 -5.85 -22.36 35.72
C ILE A 235 -4.77 -21.43 36.29
N GLN A 236 -5.19 -20.57 37.22
CA GLN A 236 -4.40 -19.59 38.01
C GLN A 236 -3.73 -18.42 37.25
N VAL A 237 -4.29 -17.21 37.42
CA VAL A 237 -3.60 -16.00 37.95
C VAL A 237 -4.67 -14.91 38.27
N PRO A 238 -4.51 -14.07 39.32
CA PRO A 238 -5.58 -13.17 39.76
C PRO A 238 -5.87 -11.93 38.88
N ARG A 239 -7.06 -11.33 39.10
CA ARG A 239 -7.60 -10.17 38.37
C ARG A 239 -6.85 -8.85 38.63
N ARG A 240 -5.73 -8.57 37.95
CA ARG A 240 -5.15 -7.19 37.90
C ARG A 240 -4.28 -6.87 36.67
N ILE A 241 -4.70 -7.30 35.48
CA ILE A 241 -3.96 -7.06 34.23
C ILE A 241 -4.31 -5.67 33.64
N SER A 242 -3.52 -4.65 34.00
CA SER A 242 -3.35 -3.44 33.16
C SER A 242 -2.58 -3.84 31.89
N SER A 243 -2.98 -3.35 30.72
CA SER A 243 -2.52 -3.78 29.39
C SER A 243 -1.05 -4.19 29.28
N VAL A 244 -0.82 -5.48 28.98
CA VAL A 244 0.53 -6.05 28.79
C VAL A 244 1.21 -5.43 27.57
N LEU A 245 0.48 -5.23 26.46
CA LEU A 245 0.99 -4.56 25.26
C LEU A 245 1.58 -3.18 25.56
N SER A 246 0.89 -2.35 26.35
CA SER A 246 1.35 -1.02 26.74
C SER A 246 2.56 -1.02 27.69
N ARG A 247 2.97 -2.18 28.21
CA ARG A 247 4.22 -2.37 28.97
C ARG A 247 5.33 -2.94 28.09
N LEU A 248 5.04 -3.95 27.25
CA LEU A 248 6.01 -4.60 26.37
C LEU A 248 6.45 -3.74 25.16
N LEU A 249 5.61 -2.81 24.71
CA LEU A 249 5.89 -1.93 23.56
C LEU A 249 6.11 -0.46 23.96
N ARG A 250 6.37 -0.19 25.26
CA ARG A 250 6.59 1.17 25.76
C ARG A 250 7.94 1.73 25.33
N ARG A 251 7.94 2.51 24.24
CA ARG A 251 9.10 3.28 23.75
C ARG A 251 9.02 4.72 24.28
N ASP A 252 9.65 5.00 25.43
CA ASP A 252 9.83 6.38 25.90
C ASP A 252 10.73 7.12 24.87
N CYS A 253 10.24 8.21 24.27
CA CYS A 253 10.91 8.88 23.16
C CYS A 253 12.04 9.83 23.64
N VAL A 254 13.27 9.32 23.72
CA VAL A 254 14.49 10.13 23.89
C VAL A 254 15.45 9.80 22.75
N SER A 255 16.04 10.83 22.13
CA SER A 255 16.79 10.72 20.88
C SER A 255 18.23 10.21 21.06
N SER A 256 18.42 8.89 21.17
CA SER A 256 19.71 8.27 20.84
C SER A 256 19.97 8.36 19.34
N ARG A 257 21.17 8.75 18.91
CA ARG A 257 21.53 8.89 17.49
C ARG A 257 21.84 7.56 16.78
N GLU A 258 21.75 6.44 17.48
CA GLU A 258 22.06 5.11 16.95
C GLU A 258 20.78 4.36 16.57
N GLU A 259 20.64 4.11 15.27
CA GLU A 259 19.67 3.16 14.72
C GLU A 259 20.10 1.72 15.07
N ARG A 260 19.15 0.89 15.50
CA ARG A 260 19.34 -0.55 15.74
C ARG A 260 18.28 -1.34 14.99
N GLU A 261 18.73 -2.32 14.22
CA GLU A 261 17.85 -3.30 13.59
C GLU A 261 17.21 -4.21 14.66
N ALA A 262 15.91 -4.43 14.51
CA ALA A 262 15.10 -5.28 15.36
C ALA A 262 14.19 -6.14 14.48
N GLU A 263 13.77 -7.28 15.02
CA GLU A 263 12.97 -8.25 14.28
C GLU A 263 11.57 -8.39 14.91
N LEU A 264 10.59 -8.64 14.05
CA LEU A 264 9.23 -9.04 14.41
C LEU A 264 8.88 -10.27 13.58
N HIS A 265 8.66 -11.39 14.27
CA HIS A 265 8.30 -12.67 13.67
C HIS A 265 6.80 -12.90 13.88
N LEU A 266 6.11 -13.22 12.78
CA LEU A 266 4.69 -13.52 12.75
C LEU A 266 4.52 -14.95 12.22
N TYR A 267 4.06 -15.85 13.07
CA TYR A 267 3.81 -17.25 12.72
C TYR A 267 2.30 -17.40 12.49
N SER A 268 1.88 -17.34 11.22
CA SER A 268 0.48 -17.60 10.87
C SER A 268 0.26 -19.11 10.76
N VAL A 269 -0.72 -19.61 11.50
CA VAL A 269 -1.02 -21.05 11.64
C VAL A 269 -2.08 -21.50 10.63
N SER A 270 -2.71 -20.56 9.91
CA SER A 270 -3.72 -20.90 8.89
C SER A 270 -3.06 -21.42 7.60
N PRO A 271 -3.44 -22.60 7.08
CA PRO A 271 -2.98 -23.06 5.77
C PRO A 271 -3.46 -22.16 4.62
N THR A 272 -4.51 -21.36 4.86
CA THR A 272 -5.07 -20.38 3.92
C THR A 272 -4.59 -18.94 4.19
N SER A 273 -3.53 -18.76 4.99
CA SER A 273 -2.99 -17.44 5.34
C SER A 273 -2.52 -16.69 4.10
N THR A 274 -3.05 -15.47 3.91
CA THR A 274 -2.57 -14.52 2.89
C THR A 274 -1.79 -13.35 3.51
N LEU A 275 -1.51 -13.40 4.82
CA LEU A 275 -0.86 -12.33 5.58
C LEU A 275 0.47 -11.87 4.96
N TYR A 276 1.32 -12.82 4.50
CA TYR A 276 2.58 -12.52 3.81
C TYR A 276 2.37 -11.73 2.51
N LEU A 277 1.40 -12.14 1.68
CA LEU A 277 1.11 -11.51 0.41
C LEU A 277 0.61 -10.08 0.61
N HIS A 278 -0.30 -9.86 1.56
CA HIS A 278 -0.77 -8.52 1.88
C HIS A 278 0.31 -7.66 2.54
N LEU A 279 1.20 -8.23 3.36
CA LEU A 279 2.36 -7.52 3.91
C LEU A 279 3.29 -7.02 2.81
N GLN A 280 3.71 -7.89 1.88
CA GLN A 280 4.56 -7.51 0.76
C GLN A 280 3.86 -6.51 -0.18
N SER A 281 2.59 -6.73 -0.53
CA SER A 281 1.82 -5.81 -1.38
C SER A 281 1.66 -4.42 -0.75
N SER A 282 1.37 -4.36 0.56
CA SER A 282 1.23 -3.09 1.30
C SER A 282 2.57 -2.39 1.47
N TRP A 283 3.65 -3.11 1.76
CA TRP A 283 5.00 -2.52 1.88
C TRP A 283 5.52 -2.00 0.54
N ASN A 284 5.37 -2.76 -0.55
CA ASN A 284 5.71 -2.32 -1.90
C ASN A 284 4.91 -1.06 -2.30
N SER A 285 3.59 -1.07 -2.06
CA SER A 285 2.74 0.10 -2.29
C SER A 285 3.20 1.31 -1.48
N PHE A 286 3.59 1.10 -0.22
CA PHE A 286 4.09 2.15 0.66
C PHE A 286 5.42 2.74 0.19
N ILE A 287 6.45 1.92 -0.10
CA ILE A 287 7.77 2.45 -0.51
C ILE A 287 7.70 3.18 -1.85
N ILE A 288 6.86 2.71 -2.79
CA ILE A 288 6.59 3.40 -4.06
C ILE A 288 5.88 4.73 -3.77
N ARG A 289 4.78 4.72 -3.01
CA ARG A 289 4.00 5.92 -2.67
C ARG A 289 4.84 6.97 -1.94
N SER A 290 5.64 6.56 -0.97
CA SER A 290 6.55 7.42 -0.22
C SER A 290 7.67 8.00 -1.08
N THR A 291 8.19 7.24 -2.05
CA THR A 291 9.19 7.74 -2.99
C THR A 291 8.57 8.75 -3.95
N LEU A 292 7.45 8.41 -4.61
CA LEU A 292 6.74 9.33 -5.53
C LEU A 292 6.28 10.63 -4.85
N LEU A 293 5.94 10.61 -3.55
CA LEU A 293 5.58 11.83 -2.79
C LEU A 293 6.73 12.84 -2.60
N LEU A 294 7.97 12.48 -2.97
CA LEU A 294 9.11 13.39 -3.00
C LEU A 294 9.17 14.21 -4.30
N ASP A 295 8.54 13.76 -5.40
CA ASP A 295 8.38 14.56 -6.61
C ASP A 295 7.32 15.67 -6.39
N PRO A 296 7.66 16.97 -6.59
CA PRO A 296 6.71 18.06 -6.50
C PRO A 296 5.47 17.92 -7.41
N HIS A 297 5.60 17.30 -8.58
CA HIS A 297 4.49 17.16 -9.54
C HIS A 297 3.49 16.09 -9.10
N TYR A 298 3.97 14.89 -8.75
CA TYR A 298 3.16 13.82 -8.16
C TYR A 298 2.55 14.24 -6.82
N ARG A 299 3.33 14.92 -5.97
CA ARG A 299 2.83 15.49 -4.70
C ARG A 299 1.69 16.47 -4.92
N ARG A 300 1.76 17.33 -5.96
CA ARG A 300 0.68 18.26 -6.36
C ARG A 300 -0.54 17.55 -6.94
N LYS A 301 -0.34 16.50 -7.76
CA LYS A 301 -1.45 15.64 -8.28
C LYS A 301 -2.24 15.01 -7.13
N CYS A 302 -1.53 14.45 -6.14
CA CYS A 302 -2.12 13.79 -4.97
C CYS A 302 -2.66 14.77 -3.91
N ASN A 303 -2.01 15.92 -3.68
CA ASN A 303 -2.36 16.89 -2.64
C ASN A 303 -2.64 18.28 -3.23
N VAL A 304 -3.91 18.53 -3.57
CA VAL A 304 -4.41 19.91 -3.67
C VAL A 304 -4.63 20.42 -2.24
N SER A 305 -3.73 21.30 -1.82
CA SER A 305 -3.47 21.76 -0.44
C SER A 305 -3.04 20.69 0.56
N SER A 306 -1.77 20.79 0.96
CA SER A 306 -1.25 20.27 2.24
C SER A 306 -0.81 21.42 3.17
N GLU A 307 -1.36 22.62 2.99
CA GLU A 307 -1.18 23.78 3.86
C GLU A 307 -2.46 23.98 4.69
N PRO A 308 -2.45 23.64 5.99
CA PRO A 308 -3.63 23.76 6.84
C PRO A 308 -3.83 25.22 7.28
N SER A 309 -4.47 26.03 6.43
CA SER A 309 -4.91 27.39 6.81
C SER A 309 -5.74 27.32 8.10
N PRO A 310 -5.30 27.95 9.21
CA PRO A 310 -5.92 27.76 10.52
C PRO A 310 -7.37 28.25 10.49
N GLY A 311 -8.31 27.34 10.72
CA GLY A 311 -9.75 27.60 10.75
C GLY A 311 -10.59 26.90 9.68
N LYS A 312 -9.99 26.42 8.56
CA LYS A 312 -10.73 25.62 7.57
C LYS A 312 -10.60 24.13 7.86
N GLN A 313 -11.56 23.60 8.64
CA GLN A 313 -11.71 22.18 8.89
C GLN A 313 -11.81 21.43 7.55
N ARG A 314 -10.91 20.45 7.32
CA ARG A 314 -10.81 19.73 6.04
C ARG A 314 -12.10 18.93 5.82
N LEU A 315 -12.98 19.43 4.95
CA LEU A 315 -14.16 18.70 4.47
C LEU A 315 -13.69 17.42 3.76
N ALA A 316 -13.66 16.32 4.51
CA ALA A 316 -13.50 15.00 3.93
C ALA A 316 -14.64 14.79 2.94
N ILE A 317 -14.28 14.55 1.66
CA ILE A 317 -15.25 14.30 0.61
C ILE A 317 -16.07 13.08 1.04
N SER A 318 -17.39 13.25 1.18
CA SER A 318 -18.23 12.15 1.68
C SER A 318 -18.16 10.95 0.75
N GLN A 319 -18.41 9.77 1.32
CA GLN A 319 -18.47 8.54 0.54
C GLN A 319 -19.55 8.63 -0.56
N GLU A 320 -20.67 9.34 -0.32
CA GLU A 320 -21.67 9.58 -1.36
C GLU A 320 -21.15 10.50 -2.46
N ARG A 321 -20.44 11.59 -2.14
CA ARG A 321 -19.83 12.47 -3.16
C ARG A 321 -18.78 11.73 -4.00
N THR A 322 -18.04 10.81 -3.39
CA THR A 322 -17.10 9.94 -4.11
C THR A 322 -17.85 8.99 -5.05
N ALA A 323 -18.97 8.42 -4.61
CA ALA A 323 -19.79 7.53 -5.42
C ALA A 323 -20.52 8.27 -6.56
N HIS A 324 -21.00 9.49 -6.32
CA HIS A 324 -21.59 10.34 -7.36
C HIS A 324 -20.56 10.72 -8.43
N LEU A 325 -19.37 11.17 -8.04
CA LEU A 325 -18.30 11.50 -8.98
C LEU A 325 -17.90 10.28 -9.82
N PHE A 326 -17.74 9.12 -9.19
CA PHE A 326 -17.44 7.89 -9.92
C PHE A 326 -18.58 7.45 -10.85
N GLY A 327 -19.84 7.56 -10.40
CA GLY A 327 -21.01 7.24 -11.22
C GLY A 327 -21.12 8.15 -12.45
N GLN A 328 -20.96 9.45 -12.27
CA GLN A 328 -20.93 10.44 -13.35
C GLN A 328 -19.84 10.13 -14.37
N LEU A 329 -18.57 10.01 -13.91
CA LEU A 329 -17.45 9.68 -14.80
C LEU A 329 -17.66 8.34 -15.52
N SER A 330 -18.29 7.34 -14.87
CA SER A 330 -18.62 6.07 -15.51
C SER A 330 -19.68 6.23 -16.60
N SER A 331 -20.75 7.00 -16.35
CA SER A 331 -21.79 7.24 -17.36
C SER A 331 -21.32 8.10 -18.54
N GLU A 332 -20.38 9.02 -18.31
CA GLU A 332 -19.80 9.86 -19.37
C GLU A 332 -18.76 9.07 -20.19
N LEU A 333 -17.93 8.22 -19.55
CA LEU A 333 -16.98 7.35 -20.25
C LEU A 333 -17.65 6.23 -21.07
N LEU A 334 -18.77 5.69 -20.59
CA LEU A 334 -19.54 4.63 -21.26
C LEU A 334 -20.61 5.17 -22.22
N GLN A 335 -20.52 6.45 -22.62
CA GLN A 335 -21.47 7.06 -23.54
C GLN A 335 -21.16 6.70 -25.01
N ASP A 336 -22.17 6.19 -25.73
CA ASP A 336 -22.09 5.94 -27.16
C ASP A 336 -21.65 7.19 -27.95
N GLY A 337 -20.67 7.02 -28.84
CA GLY A 337 -20.18 8.08 -29.73
C GLY A 337 -19.29 9.14 -29.06
N ILE A 338 -18.72 8.85 -27.88
CA ILE A 338 -17.74 9.72 -27.22
C ILE A 338 -16.54 10.05 -28.15
N SER A 339 -16.12 11.33 -28.19
CA SER A 339 -14.95 11.74 -28.97
C SER A 339 -13.64 11.34 -28.28
N VAL A 340 -12.57 11.13 -29.05
CA VAL A 340 -11.23 10.78 -28.53
C VAL A 340 -10.71 11.83 -27.54
N GLU A 341 -10.95 13.12 -27.80
CA GLU A 341 -10.58 14.22 -26.89
C GLU A 341 -11.39 14.16 -25.59
N SER A 342 -12.72 14.00 -25.67
CA SER A 342 -13.59 13.86 -24.49
C SER A 342 -13.19 12.66 -23.62
N LEU A 343 -12.93 11.51 -24.26
CA LEU A 343 -12.46 10.30 -23.61
C LEU A 343 -11.13 10.54 -22.90
N TYR A 344 -10.14 11.12 -23.58
CA TYR A 344 -8.84 11.44 -23.00
C TYR A 344 -8.96 12.35 -21.76
N LEU A 345 -9.79 13.39 -21.82
CA LEU A 345 -10.03 14.30 -20.70
C LEU A 345 -10.73 13.61 -19.51
N LEU A 346 -11.78 12.82 -19.74
CA LEU A 346 -12.46 12.06 -18.68
C LEU A 346 -11.55 11.03 -18.03
N LEU A 347 -10.68 10.36 -18.80
CA LEU A 347 -9.66 9.47 -18.25
C LEU A 347 -8.63 10.22 -17.40
N GLN A 348 -8.20 11.43 -17.82
CA GLN A 348 -7.33 12.26 -16.99
C GLN A 348 -8.00 12.66 -15.66
N GLU A 349 -9.30 12.97 -15.66
CA GLU A 349 -10.04 13.24 -14.42
C GLU A 349 -10.17 11.99 -13.55
N LEU A 350 -10.61 10.86 -14.11
CA LEU A 350 -10.73 9.58 -13.41
C LEU A 350 -9.40 9.16 -12.76
N ARG A 351 -8.28 9.26 -13.50
CA ARG A 351 -6.91 9.02 -13.01
C ARG A 351 -6.56 9.96 -11.85
N THR A 352 -6.90 11.24 -11.97
CA THR A 352 -6.62 12.26 -10.95
C THR A 352 -7.47 12.06 -9.68
N ALA A 353 -8.71 11.62 -9.82
CA ALA A 353 -9.58 11.29 -8.71
C ALA A 353 -9.14 9.98 -8.01
N ALA A 354 -8.71 8.96 -8.78
CA ALA A 354 -8.20 7.69 -8.29
C ALA A 354 -6.90 7.85 -7.45
N HIS A 355 -5.96 8.70 -7.88
CA HIS A 355 -4.78 9.08 -7.08
C HIS A 355 -5.16 9.60 -5.69
N ARG A 356 -6.25 10.37 -5.58
CA ARG A 356 -6.65 11.06 -4.35
C ARG A 356 -7.53 10.21 -3.44
N ASN A 357 -8.24 9.21 -3.99
CA ASN A 357 -9.32 8.53 -3.27
C ASN A 357 -9.34 7.01 -3.53
N ILE A 358 -8.94 6.24 -2.52
CA ILE A 358 -8.98 4.76 -2.56
C ILE A 358 -10.41 4.20 -2.65
N THR A 359 -11.41 4.92 -2.14
CA THR A 359 -12.81 4.48 -2.24
C THR A 359 -13.31 4.55 -3.68
N LEU A 360 -12.82 5.51 -4.49
CA LEU A 360 -13.07 5.52 -5.93
C LEU A 360 -12.43 4.32 -6.63
N ARG A 361 -11.17 3.99 -6.30
CA ARG A 361 -10.49 2.78 -6.82
C ARG A 361 -11.23 1.48 -6.46
N ARG A 362 -11.84 1.40 -5.27
CA ARG A 362 -12.71 0.27 -4.88
C ARG A 362 -14.07 0.26 -5.58
N LEU A 363 -14.62 1.41 -5.95
CA LEU A 363 -15.86 1.50 -6.73
C LEU A 363 -15.65 1.07 -8.19
N PHE A 364 -14.52 1.47 -8.80
CA PHE A 364 -14.10 0.98 -10.12
C PHE A 364 -14.15 -0.54 -10.23
N TRP A 365 -13.55 -1.26 -9.27
CA TRP A 365 -13.57 -2.74 -9.28
C TRP A 365 -14.95 -3.36 -9.03
N ARG A 366 -15.93 -2.61 -8.53
CA ARG A 366 -17.31 -3.06 -8.36
C ARG A 366 -18.18 -2.77 -9.59
N SER A 367 -17.76 -1.85 -10.45
CA SER A 367 -18.41 -1.49 -11.71
C SER A 367 -17.56 -2.03 -12.87
N SER A 368 -17.64 -3.34 -13.09
CA SER A 368 -16.79 -4.07 -14.04
C SER A 368 -16.79 -3.51 -15.47
N GLU A 369 -17.90 -2.88 -15.87
CA GLU A 369 -18.12 -2.26 -17.17
C GLU A 369 -16.98 -1.31 -17.57
N VAL A 370 -16.58 -0.38 -16.71
CA VAL A 370 -15.52 0.59 -17.02
C VAL A 370 -14.18 -0.13 -17.23
N CYS A 371 -13.86 -1.16 -16.45
CA CYS A 371 -12.62 -1.91 -16.64
C CYS A 371 -12.61 -2.74 -17.94
N VAL A 372 -13.76 -3.30 -18.33
CA VAL A 372 -13.88 -4.04 -19.61
C VAL A 372 -13.76 -3.07 -20.79
N PHE A 373 -14.44 -1.93 -20.71
CA PHE A 373 -14.34 -0.85 -21.70
C PHE A 373 -12.89 -0.37 -21.89
N LEU A 374 -12.18 -0.04 -20.81
CA LEU A 374 -10.78 0.40 -20.90
C LEU A 374 -9.86 -0.64 -21.58
N VAL A 375 -10.05 -1.93 -21.29
CA VAL A 375 -9.27 -3.00 -21.92
C VAL A 375 -9.62 -3.15 -23.40
N GLN A 376 -10.91 -3.07 -23.74
CA GLN A 376 -11.36 -3.12 -25.13
C GLN A 376 -10.85 -1.92 -25.95
N THR A 377 -10.98 -0.70 -25.44
CA THR A 377 -10.46 0.49 -26.13
C THR A 377 -8.94 0.42 -26.32
N LEU A 378 -8.19 -0.12 -25.36
CA LEU A 378 -6.74 -0.31 -25.48
C LEU A 378 -6.36 -1.34 -26.58
N GLU A 379 -7.16 -2.40 -26.75
CA GLU A 379 -7.01 -3.32 -27.88
C GLU A 379 -7.36 -2.63 -29.20
N GLU A 380 -8.47 -1.89 -29.26
CA GLU A 380 -8.93 -1.20 -30.47
C GLU A 380 -7.95 -0.11 -30.94
N THR A 381 -7.34 0.66 -30.02
CA THR A 381 -6.35 1.71 -30.36
C THR A 381 -5.02 1.14 -30.85
N LEU A 382 -4.58 -0.02 -30.34
CA LEU A 382 -3.26 -0.59 -30.62
C LEU A 382 -3.27 -1.72 -31.64
N HIS A 383 -4.37 -2.47 -31.76
CA HIS A 383 -4.48 -3.71 -32.55
C HIS A 383 -5.65 -3.71 -33.56
N GLY A 384 -6.37 -2.60 -33.74
CA GLY A 384 -7.42 -2.49 -34.78
C GLY A 384 -6.89 -2.67 -36.21
N ASP A 385 -7.77 -3.00 -37.16
CA ASP A 385 -7.43 -3.50 -38.50
C ASP A 385 -6.44 -2.63 -39.32
N HIS A 386 -6.34 -1.33 -39.04
CA HIS A 386 -5.40 -0.41 -39.69
C HIS A 386 -3.94 -0.58 -39.21
N ASN A 387 -3.74 -1.12 -38.01
CA ASN A 387 -2.44 -1.23 -37.35
C ASN A 387 -1.63 -2.47 -37.81
N ALA A 388 -2.18 -3.30 -38.71
CA ALA A 388 -1.43 -4.35 -39.41
C ALA A 388 -0.22 -3.83 -40.23
N SER A 389 -0.11 -2.50 -40.38
CA SER A 389 1.01 -1.77 -40.97
C SER A 389 2.17 -1.46 -39.99
N GLY A 390 1.99 -1.65 -38.68
CA GLY A 390 3.01 -1.36 -37.66
C GLY A 390 3.27 0.13 -37.38
N VAL A 391 2.35 1.03 -37.78
CA VAL A 391 2.49 2.48 -37.62
C VAL A 391 1.48 3.01 -36.59
N TYR A 392 1.97 3.50 -35.45
CA TYR A 392 1.14 4.17 -34.43
C TYR A 392 1.00 5.67 -34.72
N THR A 393 -0.12 6.28 -34.35
CA THR A 393 -0.28 7.74 -34.28
C THR A 393 -0.01 8.29 -32.88
N THR A 394 0.36 9.56 -32.80
CA THR A 394 0.54 10.29 -31.53
C THR A 394 -0.70 10.19 -30.63
N ASP A 395 -1.90 10.37 -31.20
CA ASP A 395 -3.15 10.34 -30.44
C ASP A 395 -3.48 8.93 -29.91
N GLN A 396 -3.20 7.88 -30.69
CA GLN A 396 -3.32 6.49 -30.24
C GLN A 396 -2.40 6.22 -29.05
N LEU A 397 -1.13 6.64 -29.12
CA LEU A 397 -0.17 6.42 -28.03
C LEU A 397 -0.51 7.25 -26.79
N LEU A 398 -0.92 8.51 -26.94
CA LEU A 398 -1.37 9.37 -25.83
C LEU A 398 -2.59 8.77 -25.10
N LEU A 399 -3.62 8.35 -25.84
CA LEU A 399 -4.81 7.72 -25.26
C LEU A 399 -4.46 6.39 -24.58
N SER A 400 -3.72 5.51 -25.26
CA SER A 400 -3.32 4.20 -24.74
C SER A 400 -2.47 4.34 -23.47
N THR A 401 -1.53 5.29 -23.44
CA THR A 401 -0.72 5.63 -22.27
C THR A 401 -1.58 6.07 -21.09
N VAL A 402 -2.56 6.96 -21.30
CA VAL A 402 -3.47 7.39 -20.22
C VAL A 402 -4.38 6.26 -19.74
N ILE A 403 -4.86 5.37 -20.62
CA ILE A 403 -5.60 4.16 -20.22
C ILE A 403 -4.75 3.27 -19.32
N VAL A 404 -3.54 2.90 -19.77
CA VAL A 404 -2.64 2.00 -19.03
C VAL A 404 -2.20 2.59 -17.68
N GLN A 405 -1.84 3.88 -17.64
CA GLN A 405 -1.53 4.57 -16.39
C GLN A 405 -2.74 4.61 -15.44
N THR A 406 -3.96 4.79 -15.96
CA THR A 406 -5.19 4.76 -15.16
C THR A 406 -5.44 3.39 -14.56
N LEU A 407 -5.32 2.32 -15.36
CA LEU A 407 -5.42 0.94 -14.90
C LEU A 407 -4.39 0.63 -13.79
N ALA A 408 -3.11 1.02 -13.97
CA ALA A 408 -2.06 0.81 -12.96
C ALA A 408 -2.41 1.47 -11.61
N ILE A 409 -3.00 2.67 -11.64
CA ILE A 409 -3.47 3.37 -10.43
C ILE A 409 -4.67 2.66 -9.80
N MET A 410 -5.60 2.10 -10.58
CA MET A 410 -6.72 1.30 -10.06
C MET A 410 -6.23 -0.01 -9.40
N PHE A 411 -5.19 -0.65 -9.95
CA PHE A 411 -4.59 -1.86 -9.38
C PHE A 411 -3.85 -1.62 -8.05
N ARG A 412 -3.18 -0.48 -7.91
CA ARG A 412 -2.44 -0.13 -6.70
C ARG A 412 -3.36 -0.07 -5.49
N GLU A 413 -2.97 -0.71 -4.39
CA GLU A 413 -3.71 -0.76 -3.11
C GLU A 413 -5.18 -1.28 -3.21
N THR A 414 -5.52 -2.15 -4.16
CA THR A 414 -6.88 -2.76 -4.27
C THR A 414 -6.90 -4.30 -4.17
N GLU A 415 -5.80 -4.90 -3.72
CA GLU A 415 -5.59 -6.34 -3.54
C GLU A 415 -6.60 -7.07 -2.64
N VAL A 416 -7.31 -6.35 -1.77
CA VAL A 416 -8.36 -6.89 -0.87
C VAL A 416 -9.78 -6.79 -1.42
N GLU A 417 -9.99 -6.15 -2.58
CA GLU A 417 -11.33 -5.96 -3.14
C GLU A 417 -11.72 -7.17 -4.00
N ALA A 418 -12.52 -8.09 -3.43
CA ALA A 418 -12.88 -9.37 -4.08
C ALA A 418 -13.49 -9.22 -5.50
N ALA A 419 -14.17 -8.11 -5.78
CA ALA A 419 -14.72 -7.82 -7.10
C ALA A 419 -13.64 -7.73 -8.19
N ARG A 420 -12.43 -7.24 -7.85
CA ARG A 420 -11.25 -7.24 -8.74
C ARG A 420 -10.82 -8.66 -9.11
N LEU A 421 -10.70 -9.54 -8.12
CA LEU A 421 -10.31 -10.94 -8.35
C LEU A 421 -11.38 -11.69 -9.14
N ASN A 422 -12.66 -11.46 -8.85
CA ASN A 422 -13.77 -12.05 -9.62
C ASN A 422 -13.72 -11.63 -11.09
N LEU A 423 -13.51 -10.34 -11.40
CA LEU A 423 -13.42 -9.84 -12.77
C LEU A 423 -12.20 -10.40 -13.51
N LEU A 424 -11.02 -10.41 -12.87
CA LEU A 424 -9.78 -10.85 -13.50
C LEU A 424 -9.64 -12.38 -13.62
N SER A 425 -10.48 -13.16 -12.93
CA SER A 425 -10.54 -14.63 -13.07
C SER A 425 -11.77 -15.14 -13.83
N ALA A 426 -12.75 -14.26 -14.11
CA ALA A 426 -13.91 -14.58 -14.95
C ALA A 426 -13.47 -15.12 -16.31
N GLU A 427 -14.23 -16.09 -16.84
CA GLU A 427 -13.99 -16.69 -18.16
C GLU A 427 -12.55 -17.19 -18.35
N LYS A 428 -12.00 -17.82 -17.31
CA LYS A 428 -10.59 -18.28 -17.21
C LYS A 428 -9.56 -17.14 -17.34
N GLY A 429 -9.94 -15.93 -16.94
CA GLY A 429 -9.12 -14.73 -17.00
C GLY A 429 -9.16 -14.02 -18.35
N ALA A 430 -10.23 -14.12 -19.13
CA ALA A 430 -10.32 -13.53 -20.48
C ALA A 430 -9.94 -12.03 -20.50
N VAL A 431 -10.52 -11.21 -19.61
CA VAL A 431 -10.21 -9.77 -19.49
C VAL A 431 -8.75 -9.53 -19.08
N ALA A 432 -8.20 -10.38 -18.21
CA ALA A 432 -6.80 -10.29 -17.78
C ALA A 432 -5.83 -10.67 -18.92
N SER A 433 -6.17 -11.67 -19.73
CA SER A 433 -5.37 -12.07 -20.89
C SER A 433 -5.39 -11.03 -22.01
N ARG A 434 -6.58 -10.48 -22.32
CA ARG A 434 -6.78 -9.36 -23.26
C ARG A 434 -5.89 -8.17 -22.88
N MET A 435 -6.03 -7.70 -21.63
CA MET A 435 -5.19 -6.63 -21.08
C MET A 435 -3.69 -6.95 -21.11
N LEU A 436 -3.28 -8.20 -20.80
CA LEU A 436 -1.86 -8.58 -20.83
C LEU A 436 -1.27 -8.53 -22.24
N LEU A 437 -1.98 -9.03 -23.24
CA LEU A 437 -1.54 -8.99 -24.64
C LEU A 437 -1.49 -7.55 -25.14
N ALA A 438 -2.52 -6.74 -24.84
CA ALA A 438 -2.60 -5.34 -25.24
C ALA A 438 -1.45 -4.45 -24.71
N LEU A 439 -0.74 -4.88 -23.65
CA LEU A 439 0.41 -4.16 -23.07
C LEU A 439 1.73 -4.35 -23.82
N ILE A 440 1.83 -5.32 -24.74
CA ILE A 440 3.08 -5.64 -25.43
C ILE A 440 3.05 -5.08 -26.85
N CYS A 441 3.72 -3.95 -27.08
CA CYS A 441 3.90 -3.36 -28.40
C CYS A 441 5.34 -3.56 -28.91
N ASP A 442 5.59 -3.37 -30.21
CA ASP A 442 6.96 -3.26 -30.72
C ASP A 442 7.59 -1.94 -30.24
N PRO A 443 8.76 -1.94 -29.58
CA PRO A 443 9.47 -0.72 -29.23
C PRO A 443 10.17 -0.04 -30.42
N ARG A 444 10.14 -0.66 -31.62
CA ARG A 444 10.76 -0.13 -32.85
C ARG A 444 9.68 0.32 -33.83
N LEU A 445 9.65 1.62 -34.14
CA LEU A 445 8.80 2.18 -35.17
C LEU A 445 9.22 1.71 -36.57
N GLN A 446 8.26 1.31 -37.41
CA GLN A 446 8.50 1.10 -38.84
C GLN A 446 8.28 2.42 -39.60
N THR A 447 9.36 3.17 -39.84
CA THR A 447 9.31 4.51 -40.44
C THR A 447 8.88 4.50 -41.91
N GLN A 448 7.58 4.59 -42.18
CA GLN A 448 7.05 4.86 -43.52
C GLN A 448 7.09 6.37 -43.84
N SER A 449 8.25 6.83 -44.33
CA SER A 449 8.40 8.10 -45.07
C SER A 449 7.90 9.37 -44.35
N ARG A 450 8.17 9.52 -43.04
CA ARG A 450 8.02 10.79 -42.32
C ARG A 450 9.39 11.40 -41.98
N GLY A 451 9.39 12.60 -41.40
CA GLY A 451 10.61 13.37 -41.14
C GLY A 451 11.26 13.00 -39.79
N PRO A 452 12.59 13.14 -39.66
CA PRO A 452 13.32 12.69 -38.47
C PRO A 452 12.88 13.40 -37.17
N GLU A 453 12.36 14.63 -37.26
CA GLU A 453 11.80 15.35 -36.11
C GLU A 453 10.50 14.68 -35.61
N THR A 454 9.55 14.39 -36.52
CA THR A 454 8.30 13.69 -36.16
C THR A 454 8.54 12.27 -35.65
N ASP A 455 9.58 11.60 -36.13
CA ASP A 455 9.93 10.26 -35.67
C ASP A 455 10.48 10.31 -34.22
N SER A 456 11.23 11.36 -33.86
CA SER A 456 11.77 11.55 -32.51
C SER A 456 10.68 11.81 -31.46
N GLU A 457 9.65 12.58 -31.82
CA GLU A 457 8.50 12.84 -30.95
C GLU A 457 7.63 11.58 -30.77
N LEU A 458 7.38 10.85 -31.86
CA LEU A 458 6.61 9.60 -31.82
C LEU A 458 7.32 8.51 -30.98
N GLN A 459 8.65 8.41 -31.08
CA GLN A 459 9.44 7.48 -30.25
C GLN A 459 9.41 7.86 -28.76
N ALA A 460 9.33 9.16 -28.43
CA ALA A 460 9.18 9.61 -27.04
C ALA A 460 7.82 9.19 -26.44
N PHE A 461 6.73 9.34 -27.20
CA PHE A 461 5.40 8.85 -26.77
C PHE A 461 5.34 7.31 -26.69
N LEU A 462 6.03 6.60 -27.59
CA LEU A 462 6.16 5.14 -27.51
C LEU A 462 6.93 4.73 -26.24
N SER A 463 7.95 5.48 -25.82
CA SER A 463 8.65 5.22 -24.55
C SER A 463 7.76 5.47 -23.33
N GLU A 464 6.97 6.55 -23.27
CA GLU A 464 6.02 6.77 -22.16
C GLU A 464 4.96 5.65 -22.10
N TYR A 465 4.51 5.15 -23.26
CA TYR A 465 3.63 3.99 -23.34
C TYR A 465 4.28 2.73 -22.77
N LEU A 466 5.51 2.41 -23.15
CA LEU A 466 6.24 1.22 -22.69
C LEU A 466 6.55 1.28 -21.18
N ASP A 467 6.77 2.47 -20.63
CA ASP A 467 6.94 2.71 -19.19
C ASP A 467 5.64 2.58 -18.40
N ALA A 468 4.53 3.05 -18.97
CA ALA A 468 3.20 2.78 -18.45
C ALA A 468 2.88 1.29 -18.48
N ALA A 469 3.23 0.60 -19.57
CA ALA A 469 3.01 -0.84 -19.74
C ALA A 469 3.83 -1.65 -18.72
N CYS A 470 5.12 -1.36 -18.55
CA CYS A 470 5.94 -1.96 -17.50
C CYS A 470 5.36 -1.66 -16.10
N SER A 471 4.80 -0.46 -15.88
CA SER A 471 4.17 -0.10 -14.62
C SER A 471 2.92 -0.93 -14.31
N LEU A 472 2.06 -1.20 -15.30
CA LEU A 472 0.88 -2.04 -15.12
C LEU A 472 1.25 -3.54 -15.02
N LEU A 473 2.19 -4.02 -15.83
CA LEU A 473 2.73 -5.38 -15.73
C LEU A 473 3.30 -5.65 -14.32
N PHE A 474 3.98 -4.67 -13.72
CA PHE A 474 4.45 -4.76 -12.34
C PHE A 474 3.30 -4.92 -11.33
N GLU A 475 2.23 -4.11 -11.42
CA GLU A 475 1.09 -4.21 -10.50
C GLU A 475 0.34 -5.55 -10.68
N LEU A 476 0.28 -6.07 -11.92
CA LEU A 476 -0.25 -7.40 -12.23
C LEU A 476 0.64 -8.51 -11.64
N LEU A 477 1.96 -8.41 -11.74
CA LEU A 477 2.92 -9.35 -11.13
C LEU A 477 2.95 -9.26 -9.59
N LEU A 478 2.59 -8.11 -9.01
CA LEU A 478 2.31 -7.98 -7.58
C LEU A 478 0.95 -8.58 -7.18
N SER A 479 0.01 -8.78 -8.11
CA SER A 479 -1.31 -9.39 -7.84
C SER A 479 -1.25 -10.92 -7.66
N ARG A 480 -0.15 -11.42 -7.07
CA ARG A 480 0.12 -12.83 -6.78
C ARG A 480 -1.04 -13.47 -6.01
N HIS A 481 -1.83 -14.27 -6.72
CA HIS A 481 -2.73 -15.24 -6.10
C HIS A 481 -1.96 -16.54 -5.85
N GLU A 482 -1.67 -16.85 -4.58
CA GLU A 482 -1.30 -18.20 -4.17
C GLU A 482 -2.53 -18.90 -3.62
N THR A 483 -3.02 -19.91 -4.35
CA THR A 483 -4.11 -20.80 -3.93
C THR A 483 -3.65 -21.78 -2.82
N SER A 484 -3.27 -21.25 -1.66
CA SER A 484 -3.38 -21.95 -0.36
C SER A 484 -2.74 -23.36 -0.30
N ARG A 485 -1.55 -23.58 -0.88
CA ARG A 485 -0.87 -24.89 -0.99
C ARG A 485 -1.76 -26.02 -1.58
N CYS A 486 -2.80 -25.68 -2.32
CA CYS A 486 -3.78 -26.62 -2.85
C CYS A 486 -3.70 -26.64 -4.38
N PHE A 487 -3.60 -27.83 -4.97
CA PHE A 487 -3.31 -28.03 -6.39
C PHE A 487 -4.53 -27.77 -7.30
N SER A 488 -5.05 -26.54 -7.30
CA SER A 488 -5.99 -26.07 -8.31
C SER A 488 -5.30 -26.05 -9.69
N VAL A 489 -5.85 -26.78 -10.65
CA VAL A 489 -5.25 -26.95 -12.00
C VAL A 489 -5.03 -25.60 -12.70
N ASP A 490 -5.95 -24.67 -12.54
CA ASP A 490 -5.90 -23.32 -13.12
C ASP A 490 -5.37 -22.30 -12.10
N ASN A 491 -4.04 -22.21 -11.93
CA ASN A 491 -3.37 -21.14 -11.17
C ASN A 491 -3.39 -19.79 -11.95
N LEU A 492 -4.58 -19.29 -12.24
CA LEU A 492 -4.82 -18.00 -12.91
C LEU A 492 -4.17 -16.85 -12.13
N LEU A 493 -3.75 -15.80 -12.84
CA LEU A 493 -3.10 -14.60 -12.27
C LEU A 493 -1.78 -14.84 -11.50
N SER A 494 -1.30 -16.09 -11.41
CA SER A 494 0.06 -16.39 -10.92
C SER A 494 1.11 -15.85 -11.91
N VAL A 495 2.32 -15.55 -11.42
CA VAL A 495 3.44 -15.07 -12.26
C VAL A 495 3.70 -16.03 -13.44
N GLY A 496 3.69 -17.34 -13.19
CA GLY A 496 3.84 -18.35 -14.22
C GLY A 496 2.63 -18.52 -15.15
N TRP A 497 1.45 -18.00 -14.82
CA TRP A 497 0.34 -17.85 -15.77
C TRP A 497 0.49 -16.58 -16.62
N ILE A 498 0.79 -15.44 -15.99
CA ILE A 498 1.04 -14.16 -16.67
C ILE A 498 2.10 -14.33 -17.77
N LEU A 499 3.27 -14.88 -17.42
CA LEU A 499 4.36 -15.08 -18.38
C LEU A 499 4.05 -16.12 -19.49
N ARG A 500 3.09 -17.04 -19.28
CA ARG A 500 2.62 -17.98 -20.32
C ARG A 500 1.60 -17.35 -21.27
N VAL A 501 0.75 -16.45 -20.77
CA VAL A 501 -0.19 -15.67 -21.59
C VAL A 501 0.57 -14.74 -22.54
N LEU A 502 1.66 -14.13 -22.07
CA LEU A 502 2.52 -13.28 -22.88
C LEU A 502 3.38 -14.06 -23.88
N GLN A 503 3.79 -15.30 -23.55
CA GLN A 503 4.77 -16.11 -24.29
C GLN A 503 4.56 -16.22 -25.83
N PRO A 504 3.34 -16.38 -26.37
CA PRO A 504 3.13 -16.44 -27.82
C PRO A 504 3.13 -15.07 -28.53
N HIS A 505 3.24 -13.96 -27.80
CA HIS A 505 3.14 -12.63 -28.40
C HIS A 505 4.41 -12.25 -29.20
N PRO A 506 4.30 -11.86 -30.49
CA PRO A 506 5.47 -11.69 -31.36
C PRO A 506 6.45 -10.63 -30.86
N HIS A 507 5.94 -9.55 -30.26
CA HIS A 507 6.77 -8.44 -29.76
C HIS A 507 7.26 -8.63 -28.31
N LEU A 508 7.04 -9.80 -27.67
CA LEU A 508 7.47 -10.04 -26.28
C LEU A 508 8.99 -9.93 -26.10
N LEU A 509 9.79 -10.52 -27.01
CA LEU A 509 11.24 -10.46 -26.91
C LEU A 509 11.75 -9.02 -27.15
N PRO A 510 11.35 -8.30 -28.22
CA PRO A 510 11.64 -6.86 -28.35
C PRO A 510 11.25 -6.02 -27.12
N PHE A 511 10.07 -6.23 -26.54
CA PHE A 511 9.63 -5.52 -25.34
C PHE A 511 10.56 -5.79 -24.14
N ILE A 512 10.95 -7.06 -23.91
CA ILE A 512 11.89 -7.43 -22.85
C ILE A 512 13.28 -6.85 -23.11
N ASP A 513 13.74 -6.85 -24.37
CA ASP A 513 15.02 -6.25 -24.77
C ASP A 513 15.04 -4.76 -24.43
N HIS A 514 13.98 -4.02 -24.78
CA HIS A 514 13.86 -2.60 -24.45
C HIS A 514 13.88 -2.37 -22.92
N GLN A 515 13.09 -3.11 -22.13
CA GLN A 515 13.09 -2.97 -20.66
C GLN A 515 14.44 -3.36 -20.01
N ALA A 516 15.23 -4.23 -20.64
CA ALA A 516 16.59 -4.57 -20.21
C ALA A 516 17.61 -3.50 -20.59
N GLN A 517 17.59 -3.00 -21.84
CA GLN A 517 18.44 -1.90 -22.31
C GLN A 517 18.24 -0.65 -21.45
N GLU A 518 16.99 -0.27 -21.24
CA GLU A 518 16.59 0.85 -20.39
C GLU A 518 17.09 0.74 -18.94
N LEU A 519 17.09 -0.47 -18.37
CA LEU A 519 17.66 -0.71 -17.05
C LEU A 519 19.19 -0.62 -17.06
N VAL A 520 19.87 -1.14 -18.09
CA VAL A 520 21.33 -1.03 -18.25
C VAL A 520 21.74 0.44 -18.38
N LEU A 521 21.04 1.23 -19.20
CA LEU A 521 21.29 2.67 -19.39
C LEU A 521 21.16 3.44 -18.06
N VAL A 522 20.09 3.19 -17.30
CA VAL A 522 19.81 3.82 -16.00
C VAL A 522 20.78 3.38 -14.88
N LEU A 523 21.49 2.27 -15.03
CA LEU A 523 22.45 1.74 -14.05
C LEU A 523 23.92 1.82 -14.48
N SER A 524 24.20 2.46 -15.62
CA SER A 524 25.56 2.61 -16.15
C SER A 524 26.34 3.74 -15.47
N GLU A 525 27.66 3.59 -15.38
CA GLU A 525 28.59 4.57 -14.77
C GLU A 525 28.66 5.95 -15.47
N LEU A 526 27.93 6.16 -16.56
CA LEU A 526 27.93 7.38 -17.38
C LEU A 526 26.84 8.40 -16.98
N GLN A 527 26.14 8.19 -15.87
CA GLN A 527 25.05 9.05 -15.43
C GLN A 527 25.46 9.97 -14.27
N ASP A 528 25.86 11.20 -14.60
CA ASP A 528 26.32 12.24 -13.67
C ASP A 528 25.23 12.83 -12.72
N SER A 529 24.07 12.17 -12.56
CA SER A 529 22.91 12.76 -11.87
C SER A 529 22.02 11.77 -11.11
N ASP A 530 21.65 12.12 -9.87
CA ASP A 530 20.62 11.44 -9.07
C ASP A 530 19.34 11.14 -9.89
N LEU A 531 18.84 9.90 -9.80
CA LEU A 531 17.57 9.53 -10.43
C LEU A 531 16.39 10.29 -9.80
N SER A 532 15.46 10.78 -10.62
CA SER A 532 14.22 11.36 -10.11
C SER A 532 13.35 10.31 -9.40
N PRO A 533 12.42 10.72 -8.51
CA PRO A 533 11.57 9.75 -7.80
C PRO A 533 10.68 8.89 -8.71
N VAL A 534 10.39 9.37 -9.93
CA VAL A 534 9.65 8.60 -10.94
C VAL A 534 10.56 7.56 -11.60
N GLN A 535 11.75 7.95 -12.04
CA GLN A 535 12.74 7.03 -12.62
C GLN A 535 13.19 5.95 -11.63
N ALA A 536 13.43 6.30 -10.36
CA ALA A 536 13.79 5.35 -9.31
C ALA A 536 12.68 4.29 -9.04
N VAL A 537 11.41 4.68 -9.23
CA VAL A 537 10.26 3.78 -9.11
C VAL A 537 10.11 2.90 -10.35
N LEU A 538 10.22 3.48 -11.55
CA LEU A 538 10.20 2.73 -12.81
C LEU A 538 11.35 1.70 -12.87
N LEU A 539 12.55 2.07 -12.44
CA LEU A 539 13.70 1.17 -12.29
C LEU A 539 13.37 -0.02 -11.38
N PHE A 540 12.77 0.22 -10.21
CA PHE A 540 12.32 -0.86 -9.31
C PHE A 540 11.29 -1.79 -9.98
N GLN A 541 10.35 -1.22 -10.74
CA GLN A 541 9.33 -1.97 -11.48
C GLN A 541 9.95 -2.82 -12.60
N ARG A 542 10.88 -2.26 -13.39
CA ARG A 542 11.69 -2.96 -14.41
C ARG A 542 12.51 -4.09 -13.79
N CYS A 543 13.21 -3.83 -12.68
CA CYS A 543 13.94 -4.87 -11.93
C CYS A 543 13.01 -6.03 -11.51
N ARG A 544 11.84 -5.71 -10.95
CA ARG A 544 10.85 -6.72 -10.53
C ARG A 544 10.27 -7.52 -11.70
N PHE A 545 10.10 -6.92 -12.87
CA PHE A 545 9.67 -7.60 -14.09
C PHE A 545 10.76 -8.54 -14.63
N LEU A 546 11.98 -8.06 -14.86
CA LEU A 546 13.07 -8.89 -15.39
C LEU A 546 13.44 -10.03 -14.43
N LEU A 547 13.41 -9.79 -13.11
CA LEU A 547 13.58 -10.85 -12.12
C LEU A 547 12.48 -11.92 -12.19
N ALA A 548 11.23 -11.53 -12.49
CA ALA A 548 10.15 -12.49 -12.71
C ALA A 548 10.39 -13.33 -13.98
N CYS A 549 10.86 -12.71 -15.07
CA CYS A 549 11.28 -13.44 -16.28
C CYS A 549 12.41 -14.45 -15.98
N LEU A 550 13.46 -14.01 -15.27
CA LEU A 550 14.61 -14.85 -14.90
C LEU A 550 14.25 -16.03 -13.96
N GLN A 551 13.26 -15.85 -13.08
CA GLN A 551 12.88 -16.85 -12.08
C GLN A 551 11.76 -17.82 -12.54
N TYR A 552 10.82 -17.37 -13.37
CA TYR A 552 9.57 -18.12 -13.65
C TYR A 552 9.36 -18.51 -15.12
N ASN A 553 10.24 -18.12 -16.06
CA ASN A 553 10.19 -18.59 -17.44
C ASN A 553 11.60 -18.90 -17.98
N SER A 554 11.88 -20.18 -18.24
CA SER A 554 13.20 -20.64 -18.69
C SER A 554 13.64 -20.11 -20.05
N GLN A 555 12.71 -19.87 -20.99
CA GLN A 555 13.02 -19.31 -22.31
C GLN A 555 13.41 -17.84 -22.20
N LEU A 556 12.65 -17.05 -21.43
CA LEU A 556 12.96 -15.63 -21.20
C LEU A 556 14.26 -15.47 -20.37
N ALA A 557 14.49 -16.37 -19.42
CA ALA A 557 15.74 -16.41 -18.67
C ALA A 557 16.95 -16.77 -19.54
N GLN A 558 16.80 -17.69 -20.51
CA GLN A 558 17.84 -18.02 -21.48
C GLN A 558 18.11 -16.83 -22.42
N HIS A 559 17.06 -16.17 -22.92
CA HIS A 559 17.17 -14.99 -23.80
C HIS A 559 17.92 -13.83 -23.12
N LEU A 560 17.55 -13.49 -21.88
CA LEU A 560 18.27 -12.47 -21.10
C LEU A 560 19.76 -12.85 -20.87
N ARG A 561 20.06 -14.14 -20.67
CA ARG A 561 21.45 -14.64 -20.53
C ARG A 561 22.24 -14.69 -21.84
N SER A 562 21.60 -14.77 -23.01
CA SER A 562 22.30 -14.75 -24.30
C SER A 562 22.50 -13.34 -24.85
N HIS A 563 21.56 -12.43 -24.63
CA HIS A 563 21.62 -11.06 -25.17
C HIS A 563 22.29 -10.06 -24.20
N PHE A 564 21.95 -10.10 -22.90
CA PHE A 564 22.30 -9.01 -21.97
C PHE A 564 23.45 -9.30 -21.00
N ARG A 565 24.02 -10.51 -21.04
CA ARG A 565 25.01 -10.96 -20.05
C ARG A 565 26.23 -10.06 -19.95
N GLU A 566 26.83 -9.68 -21.08
CA GLU A 566 28.05 -8.88 -21.07
C GLU A 566 27.74 -7.41 -20.73
N GLU A 567 26.59 -6.88 -21.15
CA GLU A 567 26.13 -5.53 -20.76
C GLU A 567 25.95 -5.41 -19.23
N PHE A 568 25.20 -6.33 -18.62
CA PHE A 568 25.05 -6.38 -17.16
C PHE A 568 26.37 -6.66 -16.42
N ARG A 569 27.33 -7.33 -17.07
CA ARG A 569 28.63 -7.69 -16.47
C ARG A 569 29.63 -6.53 -16.45
N TYR A 570 29.60 -5.64 -17.44
CA TYR A 570 30.58 -4.54 -17.54
C TYR A 570 29.98 -3.17 -17.20
N SER A 571 28.72 -2.90 -17.58
CA SER A 571 28.09 -1.58 -17.41
C SER A 571 27.43 -1.40 -16.04
N VAL A 572 26.83 -2.47 -15.47
CA VAL A 572 26.03 -2.39 -14.24
C VAL A 572 26.86 -2.81 -13.03
N LYS A 573 27.17 -1.87 -12.12
CA LYS A 573 27.90 -2.14 -10.87
C LYS A 573 27.08 -1.74 -9.64
N PRO A 574 26.97 -2.59 -8.60
CA PRO A 574 26.20 -2.28 -7.38
C PRO A 574 26.65 -1.02 -6.62
N SER A 575 27.90 -0.57 -6.80
CA SER A 575 28.38 0.73 -6.29
C SER A 575 27.64 1.89 -6.94
N SER A 576 27.61 1.93 -8.28
CA SER A 576 26.96 2.96 -9.08
C SER A 576 25.44 3.01 -8.82
N VAL A 577 24.81 1.83 -8.66
CA VAL A 577 23.39 1.73 -8.26
C VAL A 577 23.12 2.40 -6.91
N LYS A 578 24.08 2.33 -5.97
CA LYS A 578 23.98 2.95 -4.64
C LYS A 578 24.27 4.46 -4.66
N GLU A 579 25.01 4.92 -5.67
CA GLU A 579 25.35 6.33 -5.89
C GLU A 579 24.20 7.05 -6.61
N ASN A 580 23.66 6.48 -7.70
CA ASN A 580 22.57 7.07 -8.51
C ASN A 580 21.19 7.05 -7.80
N LEU A 581 21.02 6.30 -6.70
CA LEU A 581 19.77 6.17 -5.95
C LEU A 581 19.85 6.85 -4.56
N PRO A 582 19.31 8.07 -4.41
CA PRO A 582 19.34 8.81 -3.15
C PRO A 582 18.87 8.00 -1.93
N PRO A 583 19.58 8.06 -0.79
CA PRO A 583 19.27 7.24 0.41
C PRO A 583 17.96 7.65 1.11
N GLN A 584 17.38 8.78 0.71
CA GLN A 584 16.07 9.28 1.15
C GLN A 584 14.89 8.56 0.49
N TYR A 585 15.11 7.84 -0.62
CA TYR A 585 14.06 7.04 -1.25
C TYR A 585 13.97 5.69 -0.54
N LEU A 586 12.80 5.33 -0.03
CA LEU A 586 12.61 4.05 0.66
C LEU A 586 12.75 2.83 -0.27
N ILE A 587 12.77 3.08 -1.59
CA ILE A 587 12.92 2.06 -2.62
C ILE A 587 14.38 1.68 -2.89
N SER A 588 15.37 2.51 -2.53
CA SER A 588 16.77 2.33 -2.96
C SER A 588 17.39 1.02 -2.49
N LEU A 589 17.20 0.63 -1.23
CA LEU A 589 17.71 -0.64 -0.70
C LEU A 589 17.00 -1.86 -1.32
N PRO A 590 15.65 -1.89 -1.43
CA PRO A 590 14.95 -2.88 -2.24
C PRO A 590 15.44 -2.98 -3.69
N THR A 591 15.64 -1.85 -4.39
CA THR A 591 16.15 -1.84 -5.78
C THR A 591 17.56 -2.43 -5.88
N LEU A 592 18.49 -2.02 -5.01
CA LEU A 592 19.87 -2.52 -5.00
C LEU A 592 19.91 -4.06 -4.87
N ARG A 593 19.13 -4.61 -3.94
CA ARG A 593 19.02 -6.07 -3.73
C ARG A 593 18.41 -6.81 -4.92
N LEU A 594 17.48 -6.18 -5.64
CA LEU A 594 16.94 -6.77 -6.88
C LEU A 594 18.00 -6.78 -7.99
N VAL A 595 18.81 -5.71 -8.13
CA VAL A 595 19.93 -5.67 -9.08
C VAL A 595 20.96 -6.76 -8.74
N GLU A 596 21.33 -6.93 -7.48
CA GLU A 596 22.23 -8.00 -7.01
C GLU A 596 21.68 -9.40 -7.37
N GLN A 597 20.38 -9.64 -7.20
CA GLN A 597 19.72 -10.89 -7.60
C GLN A 597 19.70 -11.09 -9.12
N ILE A 598 19.43 -10.04 -9.90
CA ILE A 598 19.43 -10.08 -11.37
C ILE A 598 20.85 -10.37 -11.89
N LEU A 599 21.87 -9.67 -11.39
CA LEU A 599 23.28 -9.92 -11.73
C LEU A 599 23.68 -11.37 -11.43
N THR A 600 23.27 -11.90 -10.29
CA THR A 600 23.52 -13.30 -9.90
C THR A 600 22.86 -14.29 -10.86
N LEU A 601 21.61 -14.05 -11.23
CA LEU A 601 20.82 -14.93 -12.12
C LEU A 601 21.17 -14.78 -13.61
N ILE A 602 21.78 -13.68 -14.04
CA ILE A 602 22.35 -13.51 -15.38
C ILE A 602 23.76 -14.10 -15.47
N ALA A 603 24.55 -14.05 -14.38
CA ALA A 603 25.88 -14.63 -14.33
C ALA A 603 25.89 -16.16 -14.23
N SER A 604 24.85 -16.78 -13.64
CA SER A 604 24.67 -18.23 -13.56
C SER A 604 24.62 -18.88 -14.95
N ARG A 605 25.38 -19.96 -15.14
CA ARG A 605 25.38 -20.78 -16.36
C ARG A 605 24.06 -21.54 -16.54
#